data_AF-A0A0M3JKK2-F1
#
_entry.id   AF-A0A0M3JKK2-F1
#
_cell.length_a   1.000
_cell.length_b   1.000
_cell.length_c   1.000
_cell.angle_alpha   90.00
_cell.angle_beta   90.00
_cell.angle_gamma   90.00
#
_symmetry.space_group_name_H-M   'P 1'
#
loop_
_entity.id
_entity.type
_entity.pdbx_description
1 polymer ?
#
loop_
_entity_poly.entity_id
_entity_poly.type
_entity_poly.pdbx_seq_one_letter_code
_entity_poly.pdbx_strand_id
1 'polypeptide(L)'
;MVTGNGTVRFYNTVPQKHMKNRVMYWPRGRVWGGSSSLNAMVHIRGHPLDYDRWDGEGAAGWTYANCLPYFKKSETYDCSKGATDPYRGHNGPLKVMRAKCKNPLHQAFLAAGNQVSFFVLNLEVYPGKN
;
A
#
# COMPACT_ATOMS: atom_id res chain seq x y z
N MET A 1 3.59 9.29 -22.92
CA MET A 1 4.51 8.26 -22.39
C MET A 1 5.91 8.85 -22.51
N VAL A 2 6.51 9.32 -21.41
CA VAL A 2 7.82 10.02 -21.45
C VAL A 2 8.92 8.95 -21.48
N THR A 3 9.47 8.72 -22.67
CA THR A 3 10.49 7.71 -22.98
C THR A 3 11.93 8.24 -22.87
N GLY A 4 12.18 9.22 -21.98
CA GLY A 4 13.51 9.78 -21.75
C GLY A 4 14.24 9.13 -20.57
N ASN A 5 15.51 8.79 -20.75
CA ASN A 5 16.47 8.28 -19.74
C ASN A 5 16.63 9.14 -18.46
N GLY A 6 15.89 10.24 -18.31
CA GLY A 6 15.95 11.13 -17.14
C GLY A 6 15.01 10.77 -16.00
N THR A 7 13.89 10.08 -16.28
CA THR A 7 12.76 9.93 -15.34
C THR A 7 12.95 8.81 -14.32
N VAL A 8 13.71 7.77 -14.70
CA VAL A 8 13.95 6.58 -13.87
C VAL A 8 15.46 6.40 -13.74
N ARG A 9 15.92 6.23 -12.51
CA ARG A 9 17.29 5.78 -12.24
C ARG A 9 17.30 4.27 -12.13
N PHE A 10 18.14 3.66 -12.95
CA PHE A 10 18.29 2.22 -13.05
C PHE A 10 19.43 1.77 -12.13
N TYR A 11 19.09 1.11 -11.03
CA TYR A 11 20.06 0.38 -10.22
C TYR A 11 19.97 -1.11 -10.54
N ASN A 12 21.08 -1.80 -10.33
CA ASN A 12 21.15 -3.24 -10.40
C ASN A 12 21.66 -3.76 -9.06
N THR A 13 21.10 -4.87 -8.58
CA THR A 13 21.67 -5.56 -7.41
C THR A 13 23.05 -6.12 -7.76
N VAL A 14 23.87 -6.42 -6.76
CA VAL A 14 24.97 -7.38 -6.95
C VAL A 14 24.40 -8.76 -7.29
N PRO A 15 25.19 -9.71 -7.84
CA PRO A 15 24.74 -11.08 -8.06
C PRO A 15 24.18 -11.71 -6.78
N GLN A 16 22.98 -12.25 -6.85
CA GLN A 16 22.28 -12.79 -5.70
C GLN A 16 22.52 -14.29 -5.59
N LYS A 17 23.32 -14.72 -4.60
CA LYS A 17 23.72 -16.13 -4.40
C LYS A 17 22.52 -17.09 -4.35
N HIS A 18 21.44 -16.67 -3.68
CA HIS A 18 20.20 -17.43 -3.50
C HIS A 18 19.23 -17.32 -4.68
N MET A 19 19.61 -16.61 -5.74
CA MET A 19 18.81 -16.46 -6.96
C MET A 19 19.64 -16.81 -8.20
N LYS A 20 20.43 -17.90 -8.13
CA LYS A 20 21.28 -18.39 -9.24
C LYS A 20 22.20 -17.29 -9.80
N ASN A 21 22.76 -16.46 -8.93
CA ASN A 21 23.61 -15.31 -9.27
C ASN A 21 22.95 -14.29 -10.21
N ARG A 22 21.61 -14.25 -10.26
CA ARG A 22 20.90 -13.23 -11.03
C ARG A 22 21.19 -11.84 -10.47
N VAL A 23 21.37 -10.91 -11.41
CA VAL A 23 21.39 -9.47 -11.16
C VAL A 23 19.99 -8.94 -11.43
N MET A 24 19.35 -8.38 -10.42
CA MET A 24 17.99 -7.89 -10.51
C MET A 24 17.97 -6.41 -10.80
N TYR A 25 17.06 -6.03 -11.69
CA TYR A 25 16.78 -4.66 -12.03
C TYR A 25 15.95 -3.99 -10.93
N TRP A 26 16.40 -2.82 -10.45
CA TRP A 26 15.81 -2.12 -9.31
C TRP A 26 15.55 -0.63 -9.64
N PRO A 27 14.44 -0.32 -10.32
CA PRO A 27 14.13 1.04 -10.76
C PRO A 27 13.75 1.94 -9.58
N ARG A 28 14.21 3.21 -9.64
CA ARG A 28 13.80 4.27 -8.71
C ARG A 28 13.42 5.54 -9.46
N GLY A 29 12.38 6.23 -9.01
CA GLY A 29 11.95 7.47 -9.66
C GLY A 29 12.95 8.60 -9.47
N ARG A 30 13.32 9.26 -10.57
CA ARG A 30 14.19 10.43 -10.64
C ARG A 30 13.42 11.61 -11.25
N VAL A 31 12.32 11.95 -10.62
CA VAL A 31 11.44 13.08 -10.97
C VAL A 31 10.89 13.72 -9.71
N TRP A 32 10.21 14.85 -9.84
CA TRP A 32 9.37 15.40 -8.77
C TRP A 32 8.32 14.37 -8.33
N GLY A 33 8.21 14.16 -7.01
CA GLY A 33 7.48 13.04 -6.39
C GLY A 33 8.30 11.74 -6.28
N GLY A 34 9.40 11.60 -7.00
CA GLY A 34 10.30 10.46 -6.90
C GLY A 34 9.61 9.15 -7.29
N SER A 35 9.77 8.12 -6.46
CA SER A 35 9.17 6.80 -6.73
C SER A 35 7.65 6.78 -6.59
N SER A 36 7.02 7.75 -5.89
CA SER A 36 5.55 7.79 -5.80
C SER A 36 4.91 8.11 -7.15
N SER A 37 5.61 8.84 -8.02
CA SER A 37 5.18 9.15 -9.40
C SER A 37 5.27 7.94 -10.35
N LEU A 38 5.86 6.83 -9.93
CA LEU A 38 6.06 5.61 -10.75
C LEU A 38 5.48 4.34 -10.12
N ASN A 39 4.94 4.41 -8.91
CA ASN A 39 4.50 3.23 -8.17
C ASN A 39 3.25 2.60 -8.80
N ALA A 40 2.88 1.41 -8.33
CA ALA A 40 1.64 0.73 -8.75
C ALA A 40 0.38 1.31 -8.11
N MET A 41 0.47 2.46 -7.44
CA MET A 41 -0.60 3.16 -6.71
C MET A 41 -1.29 2.33 -5.61
N VAL A 42 -0.68 1.22 -5.18
CA VAL A 42 -1.18 0.40 -4.07
C VAL A 42 -0.83 1.09 -2.74
N HIS A 43 -1.86 1.42 -1.96
CA HIS A 43 -1.70 2.02 -0.63
C HIS A 43 -1.94 0.97 0.47
N ILE A 44 -0.86 0.57 1.14
CA ILE A 44 -0.88 -0.37 2.27
C ILE A 44 -0.15 0.31 3.43
N ARG A 45 -0.77 0.34 4.61
CA ARG A 45 -0.13 0.87 5.82
C ARG A 45 0.85 -0.14 6.45
N GLY A 46 0.60 -1.44 6.34
CA GLY A 46 1.30 -2.48 7.09
C GLY A 46 0.41 -3.04 8.21
N HIS A 47 0.86 -4.12 8.84
CA HIS A 47 0.13 -4.78 9.92
C HIS A 47 0.48 -4.12 11.26
N PRO A 48 -0.45 -3.99 12.24
CA PRO A 48 -0.14 -3.40 13.55
C PRO A 48 1.09 -3.99 14.24
N LEU A 49 1.26 -5.32 14.14
CA LEU A 49 2.43 -6.01 14.70
C LEU A 49 3.77 -5.57 14.10
N ASP A 50 3.81 -5.03 12.88
CA ASP A 50 5.05 -4.49 12.30
C ASP A 50 5.52 -3.27 13.10
N TYR A 51 4.58 -2.41 13.50
CA TYR A 51 4.82 -1.19 14.25
C TYR A 51 5.14 -1.46 15.72
N ASP A 52 4.37 -2.36 16.35
CA ASP A 52 4.60 -2.76 17.74
C ASP A 52 5.95 -3.48 17.88
N ARG A 53 6.36 -4.23 16.84
CA ARG A 53 7.70 -4.81 16.77
C ARG A 53 8.79 -3.74 16.66
N TRP A 54 8.61 -2.71 15.84
CA TRP A 54 9.60 -1.62 15.74
C TRP A 54 9.82 -0.93 17.08
N ASP A 55 8.74 -0.69 17.83
CA ASP A 55 8.83 -0.14 19.19
C ASP A 55 9.68 -1.03 20.10
N GLY A 56 9.42 -2.35 20.08
CA GLY A 56 10.21 -3.34 20.82
C GLY A 56 11.66 -3.51 20.35
N GLU A 57 11.97 -3.15 19.11
CA GLU A 57 13.32 -3.21 18.51
C GLU A 57 14.11 -1.88 18.65
N GLY A 58 13.59 -0.92 19.40
CA GLY A 58 14.29 0.31 19.76
C GLY A 58 13.76 1.59 19.10
N ALA A 59 12.74 1.50 18.24
CA ALA A 59 12.03 2.66 17.73
C ALA A 59 10.94 3.10 18.73
N ALA A 60 11.35 3.51 19.93
CA ALA A 60 10.43 3.88 21.00
C ALA A 60 9.42 4.96 20.54
N GLY A 61 8.14 4.72 20.81
CA GLY A 61 7.03 5.56 20.39
C GLY A 61 6.43 5.20 19.03
N TRP A 62 6.91 4.17 18.33
CA TRP A 62 6.43 3.77 16.99
C TRP A 62 5.38 2.66 16.99
N THR A 63 4.74 2.36 18.13
CA THR A 63 3.58 1.44 18.18
C THR A 63 2.49 1.85 17.20
N TYR A 64 1.66 0.88 16.77
CA TYR A 64 0.58 1.17 15.82
C TYR A 64 -0.38 2.25 16.34
N ALA A 65 -0.69 2.21 17.63
CA ALA A 65 -1.56 3.18 18.30
C ALA A 65 -1.01 4.61 18.18
N ASN A 66 0.30 4.80 18.33
CA ASN A 66 0.95 6.10 18.21
C ASN A 66 1.02 6.58 16.75
N CYS A 67 1.17 5.67 15.78
CA CYS A 67 1.18 6.02 14.37
C CYS A 67 -0.22 6.31 13.80
N LEU A 68 -1.28 5.73 14.37
CA LEU A 68 -2.65 5.80 13.84
C LEU A 68 -3.16 7.24 13.59
N PRO A 69 -2.97 8.23 14.48
CA PRO A 69 -3.35 9.61 14.22
C PRO A 69 -2.69 10.20 12.96
N TYR A 70 -1.42 9.85 12.70
CA TYR A 70 -0.70 10.31 11.53
C TYR A 70 -1.18 9.64 10.26
N PHE A 71 -1.52 8.34 10.31
CA PHE A 71 -2.16 7.68 9.18
C PHE A 71 -3.48 8.33 8.83
N LYS A 72 -4.33 8.61 9.83
CA LYS A 72 -5.60 9.32 9.63
C LYS A 72 -5.40 10.74 9.08
N LYS A 73 -4.36 11.46 9.54
CA LYS A 73 -4.03 12.81 9.04
C LYS A 73 -3.52 12.79 7.60
N SER A 74 -2.82 11.74 7.19
CA SER A 74 -2.16 11.67 5.88
C SER A 74 -3.13 11.44 4.71
N GLU A 75 -4.27 10.77 4.95
CA GLU A 75 -5.16 10.31 3.89
C GLU A 75 -6.59 10.89 3.97
N THR A 76 -7.24 10.96 2.82
CA THR A 76 -8.69 10.97 2.68
C THR A 76 -9.08 9.68 1.97
N TYR A 77 -9.65 8.73 2.71
CA TYR A 77 -10.14 7.48 2.15
C TYR A 77 -11.60 7.65 1.68
N ASP A 78 -11.87 7.29 0.43
CA ASP A 78 -13.18 7.43 -0.21
C ASP A 78 -14.32 6.73 0.54
N CYS A 79 -14.02 5.60 1.18
CA CYS A 79 -15.00 4.85 1.95
C CYS A 79 -14.94 5.14 3.46
N SER A 80 -14.23 6.18 3.93
CA SER A 80 -14.15 6.51 5.38
C SER A 80 -15.52 6.84 5.98
N LYS A 81 -15.77 6.45 7.24
CA LYS A 81 -16.94 6.87 8.04
C LYS A 81 -16.84 8.33 8.55
N GLY A 82 -16.10 9.19 7.85
CA GLY A 82 -15.87 10.58 8.25
C GLY A 82 -15.04 10.70 9.54
N ALA A 83 -15.34 11.70 10.36
CA ALA A 83 -14.59 12.00 11.59
C ALA A 83 -14.63 10.90 12.65
N THR A 84 -15.70 10.10 12.65
CA THR A 84 -15.90 9.01 13.61
C THR A 84 -15.28 7.68 13.17
N ASP A 85 -14.61 7.63 12.01
CA ASP A 85 -13.93 6.41 11.58
C ASP A 85 -12.79 6.07 12.55
N PRO A 86 -12.79 4.89 13.18
CA PRO A 86 -11.76 4.53 14.15
C PRO A 86 -10.37 4.40 13.50
N TYR A 87 -10.30 4.06 12.20
CA TYR A 87 -9.03 3.71 11.55
C TYR A 87 -8.67 4.57 10.35
N ARG A 88 -9.63 5.10 9.59
CA ARG A 88 -9.38 5.78 8.30
C ARG A 88 -9.41 7.30 8.41
N GLY A 89 -8.63 7.94 7.55
CA GLY A 89 -8.61 9.40 7.41
C GLY A 89 -9.67 9.88 6.43
N HIS A 90 -10.25 11.07 6.65
CA HIS A 90 -11.29 11.64 5.78
C HIS A 90 -10.94 13.04 5.25
N ASN A 91 -9.85 13.66 5.71
CA ASN A 91 -9.50 15.04 5.37
C ASN A 91 -7.99 15.25 5.09
N GLY A 92 -7.22 14.17 4.96
CA GLY A 92 -5.81 14.25 4.63
C GLY A 92 -5.54 14.55 3.15
N PRO A 93 -4.33 15.01 2.80
CA PRO A 93 -3.99 15.42 1.44
C PRO A 93 -3.95 14.25 0.44
N LEU A 94 -3.62 13.03 0.87
CA LEU A 94 -3.55 11.87 -0.01
C LEU A 94 -4.94 11.28 -0.24
N LYS A 95 -5.49 11.42 -1.45
CA LYS A 95 -6.76 10.78 -1.83
C LYS A 95 -6.52 9.29 -2.07
N VAL A 96 -7.09 8.45 -1.23
CA VAL A 96 -7.01 7.00 -1.32
C VAL A 96 -8.39 6.48 -1.69
N MET A 97 -8.45 5.64 -2.71
CA MET A 97 -9.71 5.06 -3.17
C MET A 97 -9.68 3.54 -3.16
N ARG A 98 -10.86 2.93 -3.02
CA ARG A 98 -11.02 1.52 -3.28
C ARG A 98 -11.02 1.26 -4.78
N ALA A 99 -10.17 0.34 -5.23
CA ALA A 99 -10.17 -0.07 -6.63
C ALA A 99 -11.53 -0.67 -7.03
N LYS A 100 -12.07 -0.25 -8.17
CA LYS A 100 -13.37 -0.72 -8.67
C LYS A 100 -13.34 -2.16 -9.21
N CYS A 101 -12.14 -2.73 -9.38
CA CYS A 101 -11.88 -4.13 -9.74
C CYS A 101 -12.87 -4.76 -10.75
N LYS A 102 -13.08 -4.11 -11.90
CA LYS A 102 -14.06 -4.54 -12.91
C LYS A 102 -13.65 -5.78 -13.72
N ASN A 103 -12.39 -6.19 -13.65
CA ASN A 103 -11.90 -7.34 -14.41
C ASN A 103 -12.45 -8.65 -13.80
N PRO A 104 -13.08 -9.55 -14.57
CA PRO A 104 -13.60 -10.83 -14.08
C PRO A 104 -12.57 -11.69 -13.32
N LEU A 105 -11.28 -11.57 -13.65
CA LEU A 105 -10.20 -12.26 -12.94
C LEU A 105 -10.15 -11.92 -11.45
N HIS A 106 -10.57 -10.72 -11.06
CA HIS A 106 -10.63 -10.33 -9.64
C HIS A 106 -11.67 -11.16 -8.89
N GLN A 107 -12.87 -11.33 -9.46
CA GLN A 107 -13.93 -12.14 -8.86
C GLN A 107 -13.52 -13.62 -8.80
N ALA A 108 -12.90 -14.14 -9.87
CA ALA A 108 -12.40 -15.51 -9.90
C ALA A 108 -11.33 -15.74 -8.81
N PHE A 109 -10.42 -14.78 -8.61
CA PHE A 109 -9.39 -14.86 -7.57
C PHE A 109 -9.98 -14.86 -6.14
N LEU A 110 -10.97 -13.99 -5.87
CA LEU A 110 -11.66 -13.98 -4.58
C LEU A 110 -12.44 -15.27 -4.33
N ALA A 111 -13.12 -15.80 -5.34
CA ALA A 111 -13.86 -17.06 -5.25
C ALA A 111 -12.92 -18.24 -4.93
N ALA A 112 -11.75 -18.30 -5.56
CA ALA A 112 -10.74 -19.32 -5.26
C ALA A 112 -10.23 -19.22 -3.81
N GLY A 113 -10.04 -18.00 -3.29
CA GLY A 113 -9.68 -17.80 -1.88
C GLY A 113 -10.73 -18.33 -0.91
N ASN A 114 -12.01 -18.08 -1.19
CA ASN A 114 -13.12 -18.60 -0.38
C ASN A 114 -13.18 -20.13 -0.37
N GLN A 115 -12.85 -20.80 -1.48
CA GLN A 115 -12.85 -22.26 -1.58
C GLN A 115 -11.83 -22.93 -0.64
N VAL A 116 -10.73 -22.24 -0.33
CA VAL A 116 -9.70 -22.72 0.61
C VAL A 116 -9.82 -22.06 1.99
N SER A 117 -11.01 -21.55 2.31
CA SER A 117 -11.35 -20.97 3.62
C SER A 117 -10.51 -19.74 4.03
N PHE A 118 -9.91 -19.02 3.07
CA PHE A 118 -9.37 -17.70 3.37
C PHE A 118 -10.53 -16.71 3.55
N PHE A 119 -10.52 -16.02 4.68
CA PHE A 119 -11.47 -14.95 4.93
C PHE A 119 -11.19 -13.78 3.98
N VAL A 120 -12.07 -13.59 3.00
CA VAL A 120 -12.09 -12.37 2.20
C VAL A 120 -12.61 -11.26 3.11
N LEU A 121 -11.72 -10.35 3.51
CA LEU A 121 -12.10 -9.22 4.35
C LEU A 121 -13.24 -8.46 3.66
N ASN A 122 -14.40 -8.46 4.30
CA ASN A 122 -15.67 -8.13 3.66
C ASN A 122 -15.61 -6.76 2.96
N LEU A 123 -15.75 -6.78 1.63
CA LEU A 123 -15.82 -5.57 0.79
C LEU A 123 -17.08 -4.73 1.08
N GLU A 124 -18.02 -5.23 1.88
CA GLU A 124 -19.28 -4.57 2.21
C GLU A 124 -19.22 -3.64 3.43
N VAL A 125 -18.14 -3.66 4.22
CA VAL A 125 -18.03 -2.81 5.43
C VAL A 125 -17.96 -1.31 5.10
N TYR A 126 -17.74 -0.97 3.83
CA TYR A 126 -17.86 0.40 3.36
C TYR A 126 -18.47 0.44 1.94
N PRO A 127 -19.78 0.70 1.82
CA PRO A 127 -20.41 0.90 0.52
C PRO A 127 -19.84 2.18 -0.09
N GLY A 128 -18.96 2.03 -1.08
CA GLY A 128 -18.50 3.16 -1.88
C GLY A 128 -19.71 3.87 -2.47
N LYS A 129 -19.76 5.20 -2.37
CA LYS A 129 -20.79 6.00 -3.04
C LYS A 129 -20.69 5.73 -4.55
N ASN A 130 -21.83 5.37 -5.15
CA ASN A 130 -22.00 5.33 -6.60
C ASN A 130 -21.69 6.70 -7.22
#